data_AF-A0A7J3CJ80-F1
#
_entry.id   AF-A0A7J3CJ80-F1
#
_cell.length_a   1.000
_cell.length_b   1.000
_cell.length_c   1.000
_cell.angle_alpha   90.00
_cell.angle_beta   90.00
_cell.angle_gamma   90.00
#
_symmetry.space_group_name_H-M   'P 1'
#
loop_
_entity.id
_entity.type
_entity.pdbx_description
1 polymer ?
#
loop_
_entity_poly.entity_id
_entity_poly.type
_entity_poly.pdbx_seq_one_letter_code
_entity_poly.pdbx_strand_id
1 'polypeptide(L)'
;MKNIEKDEKKEKPNFALPRVPSEIKEEITADLIELEKCFQNGCYRSSVILCGRILETALHRKYFEISGRDILETSPGIGLGNLVAKMRELNYNFEPGISEQIHLINQVRVYSVHKKQKAFYPSKEQTHAIILYTIDAIKKMF
;
A
#
# COMPACT_ATOMS: atom_id res chain seq x y z
N MET A 1 22.35 -22.46 -37.56
CA MET A 1 21.74 -21.27 -36.92
C MET A 1 21.56 -21.60 -35.44
N LYS A 2 22.33 -20.97 -34.54
CA LYS A 2 22.14 -21.12 -33.09
C LYS A 2 21.12 -20.07 -32.65
N ASN A 3 19.96 -20.51 -32.17
CA ASN A 3 19.01 -19.65 -31.48
C ASN A 3 19.67 -19.23 -30.16
N ILE A 4 20.09 -17.97 -30.09
CA ILE A 4 20.51 -17.34 -28.85
C ILE A 4 19.21 -16.90 -28.18
N GLU A 5 18.69 -17.74 -27.29
CA GLU A 5 17.73 -17.28 -26.29
C GLU A 5 18.44 -16.21 -25.46
N LYS A 6 18.15 -14.95 -25.76
CA LYS A 6 18.49 -13.85 -24.86
C LYS A 6 17.62 -14.04 -23.63
N ASP A 7 18.20 -14.61 -22.58
CA ASP A 7 17.72 -14.42 -21.22
C ASP A 7 17.75 -12.91 -20.95
N GLU A 8 16.65 -12.22 -21.28
CA GLU A 8 16.37 -10.89 -20.76
C GLU A 8 16.34 -11.04 -19.23
N LYS A 9 17.45 -10.66 -18.58
CA LYS A 9 17.49 -10.41 -17.14
C LYS A 9 16.41 -9.38 -16.84
N LYS A 10 15.20 -9.83 -16.55
CA LYS A 10 14.12 -8.99 -16.06
C LYS A 10 14.64 -8.33 -14.79
N GLU A 11 14.90 -7.03 -14.85
CA GLU A 11 15.20 -6.24 -13.65
C GLU A 11 14.09 -6.54 -12.64
N LYS A 12 14.49 -7.11 -11.50
CA LYS A 12 13.55 -7.31 -10.41
C LYS A 12 13.21 -5.93 -9.87
N PRO A 13 11.93 -5.55 -9.83
CA PRO A 13 11.57 -4.29 -9.20
C PRO A 13 11.96 -4.38 -7.73
N ASN A 14 12.86 -3.48 -7.31
CA ASN A 14 13.30 -3.38 -5.91
C ASN A 14 12.37 -2.42 -5.18
N PHE A 15 11.41 -2.96 -4.43
CA PHE A 15 10.50 -2.19 -3.59
C PHE A 15 11.16 -1.89 -2.25
N ALA A 16 12.03 -0.88 -2.22
CA ALA A 16 12.76 -0.51 -1.03
C ALA A 16 11.81 -0.07 0.10
N LEU A 17 11.98 -0.64 1.29
CA LEU A 17 11.27 -0.25 2.50
C LEU A 17 11.62 1.22 2.85
N PRO A 18 10.62 2.13 2.92
CA PRO A 18 10.86 3.48 3.41
C PRO A 18 11.18 3.49 4.90
N ARG A 19 11.75 4.60 5.41
CA ARG A 19 12.00 4.75 6.84
C ARG A 19 10.64 4.79 7.57
N VAL A 20 10.43 3.85 8.49
CA VAL A 20 9.22 3.76 9.31
C VAL A 20 9.60 3.52 10.79
N PRO A 21 8.72 3.85 11.74
CA PRO A 21 8.92 3.52 13.16
C PRO A 21 9.18 2.03 13.38
N SER A 22 10.01 1.71 14.38
CA SER A 22 10.38 0.33 14.73
C SER A 22 9.18 -0.58 15.00
N GLU A 23 8.12 -0.01 15.58
CA GLU A 23 6.92 -0.70 16.04
C GLU A 23 6.11 -1.31 14.89
N ILE A 24 6.20 -0.75 13.68
CA ILE A 24 5.52 -1.27 12.48
C ILE A 24 6.47 -1.85 11.44
N LYS A 25 7.79 -1.81 11.71
CA LYS A 25 8.80 -2.16 10.72
C LYS A 25 8.72 -3.63 10.32
N GLU A 26 8.58 -4.52 11.29
CA GLU A 26 8.51 -5.96 11.04
C GLU A 26 7.28 -6.31 10.20
N GLU A 27 6.12 -5.77 10.56
CA GLU A 27 4.87 -5.98 9.85
C GLU A 27 4.91 -5.48 8.40
N ILE A 28 5.34 -4.23 8.18
CA ILE A 28 5.49 -3.69 6.82
C ILE A 28 6.53 -4.48 6.02
N THR A 29 7.62 -4.93 6.65
CA THR A 29 8.64 -5.73 5.97
C THR A 29 8.07 -7.07 5.50
N ALA A 30 7.31 -7.76 6.35
CA ALA A 30 6.66 -9.02 6.00
C ALA A 30 5.70 -8.83 4.82
N ASP A 31 4.86 -7.80 4.87
CA ASP A 31 3.94 -7.48 3.78
C ASP A 31 4.65 -7.13 2.47
N LEU A 32 5.75 -6.36 2.53
CA LEU A 32 6.53 -6.01 1.33
C LEU A 32 7.17 -7.24 0.69
N ILE A 33 7.68 -8.17 1.51
CA ILE A 33 8.24 -9.45 1.01
C ILE A 33 7.15 -10.27 0.33
N GLU A 34 5.95 -10.34 0.90
CA GLU A 34 4.82 -11.05 0.28
C GLU A 34 4.35 -10.35 -1.00
N LEU A 35 4.29 -9.03 -0.99
CA LEU A 35 3.92 -8.20 -2.13
C LEU A 35 4.88 -8.41 -3.30
N GLU A 36 6.20 -8.44 -3.04
CA GLU A 36 7.19 -8.70 -4.07
C GLU A 36 6.99 -10.09 -4.70
N LYS A 37 6.77 -11.12 -3.88
CA LYS A 37 6.49 -12.49 -4.35
C LYS A 37 5.22 -12.52 -5.21
N CYS A 38 4.14 -11.89 -4.75
CA CYS A 38 2.89 -11.78 -5.50
C CYS A 38 3.11 -11.08 -6.85
N PHE A 39 3.80 -9.95 -6.86
CA PHE A 39 4.04 -9.18 -8.08
C PHE A 39 4.86 -9.97 -9.11
N GLN A 40 5.93 -10.64 -8.66
CA GLN A 40 6.81 -11.45 -9.51
C GLN A 40 6.07 -12.65 -10.14
N ASN A 41 5.06 -13.19 -9.46
CA ASN A 41 4.25 -14.32 -9.95
C ASN A 41 2.97 -13.89 -10.68
N GLY A 42 2.79 -12.59 -10.98
CA GLY A 42 1.59 -12.10 -11.68
C GLY A 42 0.33 -12.06 -10.81
N CYS A 43 0.45 -12.23 -9.49
CA CYS A 43 -0.65 -12.12 -8.52
C CYS A 43 -0.97 -10.65 -8.23
N TYR A 44 -1.37 -9.92 -9.27
CA TYR A 44 -1.55 -8.47 -9.23
C TYR A 44 -2.66 -8.00 -8.29
N ARG A 45 -3.77 -8.74 -8.22
CA ARG A 45 -4.83 -8.46 -7.23
C ARG A 45 -4.31 -8.55 -5.81
N SER A 46 -3.58 -9.60 -5.47
CA SER A 46 -2.98 -9.78 -4.14
C SER A 46 -1.96 -8.69 -3.83
N SER A 47 -1.15 -8.30 -4.81
CA SER A 47 -0.18 -7.21 -4.68
C SER A 47 -0.87 -5.89 -4.29
N VAL A 48 -1.97 -5.54 -4.96
CA VAL A 48 -2.78 -4.35 -4.63
C VAL A 48 -3.41 -4.45 -3.23
N ILE A 49 -3.88 -5.64 -2.83
CA ILE A 49 -4.46 -5.86 -1.50
C ILE A 49 -3.42 -5.58 -0.42
N LEU A 50 -2.20 -6.08 -0.60
CA LEU A 50 -1.07 -5.85 0.30
C LEU A 50 -0.69 -4.37 0.35
N CYS A 51 -0.71 -3.64 -0.78
CA CYS A 51 -0.54 -2.17 -0.76
C CYS A 51 -1.53 -1.47 0.19
N GLY A 52 -2.79 -1.90 0.16
CA GLY A 52 -3.83 -1.38 1.05
C GLY A 52 -3.54 -1.69 2.53
N ARG A 53 -3.11 -2.92 2.85
CA ARG A 53 -2.76 -3.35 4.21
C ARG A 53 -1.54 -2.61 4.77
N ILE A 54 -0.49 -2.48 3.96
CA ILE A 54 0.72 -1.71 4.31
C ILE A 54 0.35 -0.26 4.63
N LEU A 55 -0.44 0.37 3.77
CA LEU A 55 -0.88 1.75 3.96
C LEU A 55 -1.75 1.90 5.22
N GLU A 56 -2.63 0.93 5.50
CA GLU A 56 -3.45 0.89 6.71
C GLU A 56 -2.57 0.85 7.96
N THR A 57 -1.59 -0.05 8.00
CA THR A 57 -0.60 -0.17 9.08
C THR A 57 0.13 1.16 9.33
N ALA A 58 0.61 1.80 8.26
CA ALA A 58 1.29 3.08 8.33
C ALA A 58 0.39 4.21 8.86
N LEU A 59 -0.85 4.31 8.37
CA LEU A 59 -1.80 5.33 8.81
C LEU A 59 -2.23 5.13 10.26
N HIS A 60 -2.41 3.88 10.72
CA HIS A 60 -2.70 3.58 12.12
C HIS A 60 -1.57 4.07 13.03
N ARG A 61 -0.31 3.77 12.67
CA ARG A 61 0.83 4.29 13.42
C ARG A 61 0.88 5.80 13.39
N LYS A 62 0.66 6.42 12.23
CA LYS A 62 0.69 7.88 12.11
C LYS A 62 -0.41 8.55 12.94
N TYR A 63 -1.60 7.96 12.96
CA TYR A 63 -2.69 8.41 13.82
C TYR A 63 -2.30 8.35 15.30
N PHE A 64 -1.65 7.28 15.75
CA PHE A 64 -1.16 7.20 17.13
C PHE A 64 -0.10 8.27 17.42
N GLU A 65 0.83 8.55 16.50
CA GLU A 65 1.84 9.62 16.69
C GLU A 65 1.19 11.00 16.92
N ILE A 66 0.14 11.32 16.18
CA ILE A 66 -0.51 12.65 16.26
C ILE A 66 -1.51 12.75 17.42
N SER A 67 -2.15 11.65 17.82
CA SER A 67 -3.24 11.66 18.80
C SER A 67 -2.86 11.13 20.18
N GLY A 68 -1.79 10.34 20.27
CA GLY A 68 -1.44 9.57 21.46
C GLY A 68 -2.43 8.44 21.80
N ARG A 69 -3.34 8.08 20.88
CA ARG A 69 -4.39 7.10 21.09
C ARG A 69 -4.32 6.00 20.04
N ASP A 70 -4.54 4.76 20.48
CA ASP A 70 -4.78 3.68 19.54
C ASP A 70 -6.23 3.77 19.05
N ILE A 71 -6.39 4.06 17.76
CA ILE A 71 -7.73 4.16 17.15
C ILE A 71 -8.47 2.83 17.20
N LEU A 72 -7.79 1.69 17.27
CA LEU A 72 -8.41 0.37 17.31
C LEU A 72 -9.14 0.10 18.63
N GLU A 73 -8.74 0.75 19.73
CA GLU A 73 -9.44 0.65 21.02
C GLU A 73 -10.84 1.27 20.96
N THR A 74 -11.03 2.30 20.13
CA THR A 74 -12.28 3.07 20.04
C THR A 74 -13.06 2.80 18.75
N SER A 75 -12.40 2.28 17.72
CA SER A 75 -12.96 2.06 16.39
C SER A 75 -12.31 0.82 15.74
N PRO A 76 -12.54 -0.38 16.30
CA PRO A 76 -12.01 -1.61 15.73
C PRO A 76 -12.55 -1.81 14.30
N GLY A 77 -11.66 -2.15 13.36
CA GLY A 77 -12.03 -2.36 11.96
C GLY A 77 -12.33 -1.07 11.18
N ILE A 78 -11.84 0.09 11.64
CA ILE A 78 -11.95 1.34 10.89
C ILE A 78 -11.34 1.20 9.49
N GLY A 79 -12.10 1.58 8.47
CA GLY A 79 -11.59 1.59 7.09
C GLY A 79 -10.66 2.78 6.83
N LEU A 80 -9.72 2.61 5.89
CA LEU A 80 -8.76 3.63 5.42
C LEU A 80 -9.38 5.03 5.23
N GLY A 81 -10.52 5.12 4.54
CA GLY A 81 -11.18 6.42 4.29
C GLY A 81 -11.61 7.15 5.56
N ASN A 82 -12.15 6.42 6.54
CA ASN A 82 -12.56 6.99 7.81
C ASN A 82 -11.36 7.35 8.68
N LEU A 83 -10.28 6.55 8.62
CA LEU A 83 -9.04 6.85 9.33
C LEU A 83 -8.42 8.16 8.82
N VAL A 84 -8.33 8.35 7.50
CA VAL A 84 -7.86 9.60 6.89
C VAL A 84 -8.74 10.78 7.30
N ALA A 85 -10.06 10.62 7.33
CA ALA A 85 -10.98 11.67 7.79
C ALA A 85 -10.70 12.07 9.24
N LYS A 86 -10.52 11.10 10.14
CA LYS A 86 -10.15 11.36 11.55
C LYS A 86 -8.80 12.05 11.70
N MET A 87 -7.81 11.71 10.87
CA MET A 87 -6.52 12.41 10.89
C MET A 87 -6.68 13.88 10.47
N ARG A 88 -7.56 14.19 9.52
CA ARG A 88 -7.88 15.57 9.13
C ARG A 88 -8.60 16.34 10.23
N GLU A 89 -9.49 15.70 10.98
CA GLU A 89 -10.13 16.28 12.17
C GLU A 89 -9.09 16.68 13.25
N LEU A 90 -7.96 15.97 13.30
CA LEU A 90 -6.82 16.28 14.14
C LEU A 90 -5.86 17.32 13.53
N ASN A 91 -6.26 18.00 12.45
CA ASN A 91 -5.46 18.98 11.70
C ASN A 91 -4.15 18.41 11.10
N TYR A 92 -4.10 17.10 10.82
CA TYR A 92 -2.98 16.53 10.09
C TYR A 92 -3.04 16.94 8.61
N ASN A 93 -2.04 17.70 8.18
CA ASN A 93 -1.90 18.18 6.82
C ASN A 93 -1.09 17.19 5.99
N PHE A 94 -1.79 16.39 5.18
CA PHE A 94 -1.13 15.57 4.16
C PHE A 94 -0.45 16.46 3.12
N GLU A 95 0.74 16.08 2.68
CA GLU A 95 1.40 16.75 1.57
C GLU A 95 0.54 16.72 0.29
N PRO A 96 0.71 17.69 -0.63
CA PRO A 96 -0.01 17.71 -1.89
C PRO A 96 0.11 16.39 -2.66
N GLY A 97 -1.04 15.85 -3.09
CA GLY A 97 -1.12 14.61 -3.87
C GLY A 97 -1.20 13.33 -3.03
N ILE A 98 -0.85 13.36 -1.73
CA ILE A 98 -0.87 12.16 -0.88
C ILE A 98 -2.28 11.69 -0.57
N SER A 99 -3.20 12.64 -0.33
CA SER A 99 -4.60 12.29 -0.11
C SER A 99 -5.22 11.59 -1.32
N GLU A 100 -4.89 12.05 -2.52
CA GLU A 100 -5.36 11.50 -3.78
C GLU A 100 -4.74 10.12 -4.04
N GLN A 101 -3.44 9.94 -3.77
CA GLN A 101 -2.78 8.64 -3.83
C GLN A 101 -3.43 7.62 -2.87
N ILE A 102 -3.66 8.00 -1.61
CA ILE A 102 -4.32 7.16 -0.61
C ILE A 102 -5.72 6.77 -1.08
N HIS A 103 -6.49 7.74 -1.61
CA HIS A 103 -7.82 7.49 -2.16
C HIS A 103 -7.77 6.48 -3.31
N LEU A 104 -6.85 6.66 -4.26
CA LEU A 104 -6.66 5.75 -5.38
C LEU A 104 -6.29 4.34 -4.92
N ILE A 105 -5.30 4.21 -4.03
CA ILE A 105 -4.88 2.91 -3.46
C ILE A 105 -6.07 2.20 -2.83
N ASN A 106 -6.85 2.91 -2.00
CA ASN A 106 -8.04 2.35 -1.35
C ASN A 106 -9.11 1.94 -2.37
N GLN A 107 -9.35 2.75 -3.42
CA GLN A 107 -10.28 2.40 -4.47
C GLN A 107 -9.87 1.11 -5.17
N VAL A 108 -8.61 0.99 -5.61
CA VAL A 108 -8.14 -0.21 -6.32
C VAL A 108 -8.14 -1.44 -5.39
N ARG A 109 -7.82 -1.28 -4.09
CA ARG A 109 -7.99 -2.33 -3.06
C ARG A 109 -9.44 -2.80 -2.97
N VAL A 110 -10.40 -1.88 -2.86
CA VAL A 110 -11.84 -2.21 -2.76
C VAL A 110 -12.33 -3.00 -3.97
N TYR A 111 -11.87 -2.66 -5.18
CA TYR A 111 -12.17 -3.42 -6.40
C TYR A 111 -11.48 -4.79 -6.44
N SER A 112 -10.34 -4.94 -5.76
CA SER A 112 -9.57 -6.20 -5.73
C SER A 112 -10.10 -7.20 -4.70
N VAL A 113 -10.67 -6.72 -3.58
CA VAL A 113 -11.21 -7.55 -2.48
C VAL A 113 -12.69 -7.87 -2.67
N HIS A 114 -13.52 -6.86 -2.91
CA HIS A 114 -14.97 -7.03 -2.86
C HIS A 114 -15.54 -7.44 -4.21
N LYS A 115 -16.58 -8.28 -4.19
CA LYS A 115 -17.32 -8.66 -5.40
C LYS A 115 -17.90 -7.43 -6.09
N LYS A 116 -17.60 -7.28 -7.38
CA LYS A 116 -18.21 -6.31 -8.30
C LYS A 116 -18.95 -7.06 -9.40
N GLN A 117 -19.78 -6.32 -10.15
CA GLN A 117 -20.51 -6.88 -11.31
C GLN A 117 -19.55 -7.52 -12.32
N LYS A 118 -18.42 -6.87 -12.59
CA LYS A 118 -17.31 -7.40 -13.40
C LYS A 118 -16.10 -7.67 -12.53
N ALA A 119 -15.37 -8.75 -12.83
CA ALA A 119 -14.12 -9.03 -12.15
C ALA A 119 -13.07 -7.98 -12.53
N PHE A 120 -12.38 -7.46 -11.52
CA PHE A 120 -11.29 -6.51 -11.69
C PHE A 120 -9.96 -7.25 -11.77
N TYR A 121 -9.19 -6.98 -12.82
CA TYR A 121 -7.87 -7.55 -13.05
C TYR A 121 -6.89 -6.40 -13.33
N PRO A 122 -6.16 -5.91 -12.31
CA PRO A 122 -5.18 -4.85 -12.54
C PRO A 122 -4.06 -5.37 -13.44
N SER A 123 -3.60 -4.52 -14.37
CA SER A 123 -2.42 -4.83 -15.19
C SER A 123 -1.14 -4.82 -14.34
N LYS A 124 -0.05 -5.32 -14.91
CA LYS A 124 1.27 -5.24 -14.27
C LYS A 124 1.66 -3.79 -13.98
N GLU A 125 1.44 -2.90 -14.94
CA GLU A 125 1.79 -1.48 -14.88
C GLU A 125 0.92 -0.75 -13.86
N GLN A 126 -0.40 -1.03 -13.86
CA GLN A 126 -1.31 -0.49 -12.85
C GLN A 126 -0.88 -0.93 -11.45
N THR A 127 -0.56 -2.22 -11.28
CA THR A 127 -0.09 -2.75 -9.99
C THR A 127 1.22 -2.10 -9.57
N HIS A 128 2.17 -1.95 -10.50
CA HIS A 128 3.44 -1.31 -10.22
C HIS A 128 3.24 0.15 -9.78
N ALA A 129 2.36 0.91 -10.44
CA ALA A 129 2.03 2.27 -10.06
C ALA A 129 1.44 2.34 -8.63
N ILE A 130 0.53 1.43 -8.28
CA ILE A 130 -0.05 1.37 -6.93
C ILE A 130 1.01 1.05 -5.87
N ILE A 131 1.98 0.18 -6.17
CA ILE A 131 3.10 -0.11 -5.27
C ILE A 131 3.95 1.16 -5.07
N LEU A 132 4.30 1.86 -6.15
CA LEU A 132 5.09 3.10 -6.07
C LEU A 132 4.36 4.20 -5.29
N TYR A 133 3.06 4.40 -5.51
CA TYR A 133 2.27 5.34 -4.72
C TYR A 133 2.18 4.96 -3.24
N THR A 134 2.12 3.66 -2.93
CA THR A 134 2.12 3.20 -1.54
C THR A 134 3.43 3.54 -0.85
N ILE A 135 4.57 3.29 -1.51
CA ILE A 135 5.89 3.62 -0.97
C ILE A 135 6.07 5.14 -0.82
N ASP A 136 5.67 5.93 -1.82
CA ASP A 136 5.73 7.40 -1.77
C ASP A 136 4.87 7.96 -0.62
N ALA A 137 3.64 7.46 -0.45
CA ALA A 137 2.76 7.86 0.63
C ALA A 137 3.36 7.60 2.01
N ILE A 138 3.94 6.42 2.24
CA ILE A 138 4.59 6.09 3.51
C ILE A 138 5.82 6.98 3.75
N LYS A 139 6.64 7.17 2.72
CA LYS A 139 7.86 8.00 2.80
C LYS A 139 7.57 9.46 3.14
N LYS A 140 6.40 9.97 2.77
CA LYS A 140 5.99 11.36 3.10
C LYS A 140 5.25 11.45 4.44
N MET A 141 4.79 10.33 5.00
CA MET A 141 4.19 10.32 6.33
C MET A 141 5.23 10.31 7.47
N PHE A 142 6.44 9.83 7.23
CA PHE A 142 7.51 9.64 8.23
C PHE A 142 8.85 10.20 7.76
#